data_AF-A0A8T4NSU2-F1
#
_entry.id   AF-A0A8T4NSU2-F1
#
_cell.length_a   1.000
_cell.length_b   1.000
_cell.length_c   1.000
_cell.angle_alpha   90.00
_cell.angle_beta   90.00
_cell.angle_gamma   90.00
#
_symmetry.space_group_name_H-M   'P 1'
#
loop_
_entity.id
_entity.type
_entity.pdbx_description
1 polymer ?
#
loop_
_entity_poly.entity_id
_entity_poly.type
_entity_poly.pdbx_seq_one_letter_code
_entity_poly.pdbx_strand_id
1 'polypeptide(L)' 'MEYKHSGSSVGANKKHIQLTPKYRYHMMQKEKLKVMCRAAIEEACKRHKIEIEIIKVMPEHVHLIA' A
#
# COMPACT_ATOMS: atom_id res chain seq x y z
N MET A 1 -12.72 9.01 -14.08
CA MET A 1 -12.39 7.77 -13.34
C MET A 1 -12.74 6.64 -14.28
N GLU A 2 -11.74 6.01 -14.90
CA GLU A 2 -11.99 4.90 -15.85
C GLU A 2 -12.26 3.61 -15.08
N TYR A 3 -13.34 2.92 -15.46
CA TYR A 3 -13.67 1.60 -14.91
C TYR A 3 -12.90 0.53 -15.66
N LYS A 4 -12.37 -0.45 -14.92
CA LYS A 4 -11.71 -1.61 -15.51
C LYS A 4 -12.71 -2.70 -15.78
N HIS A 5 -12.52 -3.37 -16.91
CA HIS A 5 -13.29 -4.54 -17.32
C HIS A 5 -12.46 -5.80 -17.03
N SER A 6 -13.06 -6.77 -16.35
CA SER A 6 -12.49 -8.09 -16.14
C SER A 6 -13.53 -9.17 -16.45
N GLY A 7 -13.45 -9.77 -17.62
CA GLY A 7 -14.42 -10.77 -18.08
C GLY A 7 -15.85 -10.22 -18.08
N SER A 8 -16.65 -10.65 -17.10
CA SER A 8 -18.05 -10.22 -16.89
C SER A 8 -18.23 -9.13 -15.83
N SER A 9 -17.17 -8.62 -15.22
CA SER A 9 -17.21 -7.59 -14.18
C SER A 9 -16.69 -6.25 -14.68
N VAL A 10 -17.35 -5.16 -14.26
CA VAL A 10 -16.91 -3.79 -14.52
C VAL A 10 -16.82 -3.07 -13.18
N GLY A 11 -15.67 -2.49 -12.87
CA GLY A 11 -15.49 -1.81 -11.58
C GLY A 11 -14.19 -1.03 -11.47
N ALA A 12 -14.17 -0.12 -10.49
CA ALA A 12 -12.99 0.63 -10.08
C ALA A 12 -12.90 0.49 -8.56
N ASN A 13 -12.27 -0.60 -8.10
CA ASN A 13 -12.19 -0.95 -6.69
C ASN A 13 -10.95 -0.32 -6.07
N LYS A 14 -11.05 0.96 -5.73
CA LYS A 14 -9.99 1.67 -5.00
C LYS A 14 -10.29 1.64 -3.50
N LYS A 15 -9.30 1.28 -2.70
CA LYS A 15 -9.40 1.22 -1.25
C LYS A 15 -8.30 2.07 -0.63
N HIS A 16 -8.69 2.83 0.39
CA HIS A 16 -7.75 3.44 1.30
C HIS A 16 -7.44 2.43 2.42
N ILE A 17 -6.17 2.09 2.56
CA ILE A 17 -5.68 1.12 3.53
C ILE A 17 -4.66 1.82 4.42
N GLN A 18 -4.80 1.66 5.72
CA GLN A 18 -3.84 2.14 6.71
C GLN A 18 -3.24 0.98 7.48
N LEU A 19 -1.92 0.90 7.50
CA LEU A 19 -1.16 -0.09 8.25
C LEU A 19 -0.41 0.58 9.40
N THR A 20 -0.57 0.06 10.61
CA THR A 20 0.11 0.56 11.81
C THR A 20 1.00 -0.53 12.41
N PRO A 21 2.21 -0.20 12.89
CA PRO A 21 3.03 -1.10 13.68
C PRO A 21 2.34 -1.35 15.02
N LYS A 22 2.69 -2.48 15.65
CA LYS A 22 2.18 -2.82 16.97
C LYS A 22 2.51 -1.67 17.95
N TYR A 23 1.49 -1.25 18.72
CA TYR A 23 1.55 -0.11 19.65
C TYR A 23 1.86 1.26 19.01
N ARG A 24 1.78 1.40 17.67
CA ARG A 24 2.04 2.66 16.96
C ARG A 24 3.43 3.25 17.25
N TYR A 25 4.41 2.39 17.50
CA TYR A 25 5.79 2.84 17.65
C TYR A 25 6.30 3.50 16.37
N HIS A 26 7.19 4.49 16.52
CA HIS A 26 7.86 5.19 15.43
C HIS A 26 8.97 4.33 14.79
N MET A 27 8.67 3.07 14.46
CA MET A 27 9.69 2.13 13.96
C MET A 27 10.21 2.53 12.58
N MET A 28 9.34 3.10 11.73
CA MET A 28 9.67 3.49 10.35
C MET A 28 10.31 4.89 10.26
N GLN A 29 10.75 5.45 11.40
CA GLN A 29 11.54 6.68 11.43
C GLN A 29 12.96 6.46 10.86
N LYS A 30 13.51 5.24 11.02
CA LYS A 30 14.83 4.89 10.49
C LYS A 30 14.71 4.66 8.99
N GLU A 31 15.56 5.33 8.20
CA GLU A 31 15.50 5.29 6.73
C GLU A 31 15.55 3.85 6.19
N LYS A 32 16.44 3.01 6.75
CA LYS A 32 16.54 1.59 6.38
C LYS A 32 15.20 0.85 6.54
N LEU A 33 14.48 1.07 7.65
CA LEU A 33 13.20 0.42 7.91
C LEU A 33 12.10 0.97 7.01
N LYS A 34 12.10 2.28 6.73
CA LYS A 34 11.17 2.91 5.79
C LYS A 34 11.31 2.33 4.38
N VAL A 35 12.53 2.22 3.88
CA VAL A 35 12.82 1.67 2.55
C VAL A 35 12.43 0.20 2.46
N MET A 36 12.80 -0.62 3.46
CA MET A 36 12.44 -2.04 3.48
C MET A 36 10.91 -2.25 3.57
N CYS A 37 10.21 -1.46 4.38
CA CYS A 37 8.76 -1.54 4.50
C CYS A 37 8.06 -1.19 3.18
N ARG A 38 8.51 -0.11 2.52
CA ARG A 38 8.01 0.28 1.20
C ARG A 38 8.21 -0.83 0.17
N ALA A 39 9.43 -1.35 0.06
CA ALA A 39 9.77 -2.41 -0.90
C ALA A 39 8.94 -3.68 -0.67
N ALA A 40 8.73 -4.09 0.60
CA ALA A 40 7.93 -5.26 0.92
C ALA A 40 6.46 -5.11 0.49
N ILE A 41 5.88 -3.92 0.66
CA ILE A 41 4.50 -3.64 0.22
C ILE A 41 4.43 -3.64 -1.31
N GLU A 42 5.37 -2.98 -1.99
CA GLU A 42 5.43 -2.93 -3.45
C GLU A 42 5.58 -4.34 -4.07
N GLU A 43 6.44 -5.18 -3.49
CA GLU A 43 6.61 -6.57 -3.92
C GLU A 43 5.32 -7.39 -3.73
N ALA A 44 4.67 -7.26 -2.58
CA ALA A 44 3.41 -7.95 -2.30
C ALA A 44 2.32 -7.54 -3.28
N CYS A 45 2.14 -6.24 -3.53
CA CYS A 45 1.17 -5.73 -4.50
C CYS A 45 1.48 -6.24 -5.91
N LYS A 46 2.75 -6.24 -6.34
CA LYS A 46 3.17 -6.77 -7.64
C LYS A 46 2.83 -8.27 -7.77
N ARG A 47 3.11 -9.07 -6.73
CA ARG A 47 2.81 -10.51 -6.72
C ARG A 47 1.31 -10.80 -6.85
N HIS A 48 0.47 -9.96 -6.25
CA HIS A 48 -0.99 -10.10 -6.27
C HIS A 48 -1.67 -9.33 -7.40
N LYS A 49 -0.91 -8.71 -8.32
CA LYS A 49 -1.42 -7.87 -9.42
C LYS A 49 -2.33 -6.73 -8.94
N ILE A 50 -2.00 -6.17 -7.77
CA ILE A 50 -2.65 -5.00 -7.20
C ILE A 50 -1.90 -3.77 -7.69
N GLU A 51 -2.61 -2.84 -8.32
CA GLU A 51 -2.02 -1.57 -8.74
C GLU A 51 -2.01 -0.58 -7.58
N ILE A 52 -0.85 0.02 -7.33
CA ILE A 52 -0.68 1.03 -6.29
C ILE A 52 -0.83 2.40 -6.94
N GLU A 53 -1.79 3.21 -6.47
CA GLU A 53 -1.87 4.62 -6.86
C GLU A 53 -0.98 5.48 -5.98
N ILE A 54 -1.06 5.28 -4.66
CA ILE A 54 -0.31 6.07 -3.68
C ILE A 54 0.19 5.15 -2.56
N ILE A 55 1.49 5.24 -2.25
CA ILE A 55 2.08 4.64 -1.05
C ILE A 55 2.89 5.69 -0.29
N LYS A 56 2.57 5.88 0.99
CA LYS A 56 3.28 6.81 1.88
C LYS A 56 3.61 6.13 3.19
N VAL A 57 4.89 5.84 3.39
CA VAL A 57 5.41 5.28 4.63
C VAL A 57 5.79 6.42 5.57
N MET A 58 5.05 6.57 6.66
CA MET A 58 5.31 7.55 7.73
C MET A 58 5.91 6.84 8.94
N PRO A 59 6.50 7.57 9.90
CA PRO A 59 7.23 6.95 11.02
C PRO A 59 6.41 5.94 11.83
N GLU A 60 5.11 6.21 11.99
CA GLU A 60 4.20 5.46 12.86
C GLU A 60 3.12 4.68 12.09
N HIS A 61 2.95 4.90 10.78
CA HIS A 61 1.97 4.18 9.96
C HIS A 61 2.24 4.34 8.45
N VAL A 62 1.59 3.51 7.64
CA VAL A 62 1.62 3.55 6.19
C VAL A 62 0.23 3.82 5.66
N HIS A 63 0.14 4.74 4.69
CA HIS A 63 -1.05 4.90 3.86
C HIS A 63 -0.83 4.27 2.50
N LEU A 64 -1.81 3.50 2.06
CA LEU A 64 -1.85 2.86 0.75
C LEU A 64 -3.21 3.18 0.09
N ILE A 65 -3.18 3.59 -1.17
CA ILE A 65 -4.35 3.67 -2.04
C ILE A 65 -4.07 2.76 -3.22
N ALA A 66 -4.93 1.76 -3.39
CA ALA A 66 -4.82 0.70 -4.39
C ALA A 66 -6.21 0.19 -4.79
#